data_AF-A0A1H2B3F8-F1
#
_entry.id   AF-A0A1H2B3F8-F1
#
_cell.length_a   1.000
_cell.length_b   1.000
_cell.length_c   1.000
_cell.angle_alpha   90.00
_cell.angle_beta   90.00
_cell.angle_gamma   90.00
#
_symmetry.space_group_name_H-M   'P 1'
#
loop_
_entity.id
_entity.type
_entity.pdbx_description
1 polymer ?
#
loop_
_entity_poly.entity_id
_entity_poly.type
_entity_poly.pdbx_seq_one_letter_code
_entity_poly.pdbx_strand_id
1 'polypeptide(L)'
;MMSEQTDNVELKGRISAVSVLDLRRMKSVEELSNITAIQAVGTILLSDSFQGLIASIPMKAVGSIISLPEGSKVNQIGGTLKVGGEFLENASADGSDILFVSGELIITSPPTRFGYRQLIVVGQLFIPRGSESILTPFITQSSGEIIPYDHHNSRFFMGQGRFDREFFECLKKPITLILNGTFVIESDVSKELILEKVTEIVQMGLLTADKKLLTILTVLAVEQLGGSILDSSIFDGETAYG
;
A
#
# COMPACT_ATOMS: atom_id res chain seq x y z
N MET A 1 3.79 15.73 -13.94
CA MET A 1 4.50 15.43 -15.21
C MET A 1 5.36 14.21 -14.94
N MET A 2 5.21 13.03 -15.55
CA MET A 2 4.61 12.64 -16.83
C MET A 2 3.53 11.56 -16.58
N SER A 3 2.33 11.76 -17.11
CA SER A 3 1.41 10.68 -17.40
C SER A 3 1.84 10.11 -18.75
N GLU A 4 2.54 8.99 -18.77
CA GLU A 4 2.72 8.24 -20.02
C GLU A 4 1.37 7.62 -20.38
N GLN A 5 0.60 8.37 -21.17
CA GLN A 5 -0.40 7.79 -22.05
C GLN A 5 0.32 6.84 -23.00
N THR A 6 0.22 5.54 -22.73
CA THR A 6 0.71 4.52 -23.65
C THR A 6 -0.27 4.43 -24.83
N ASP A 7 -0.01 5.24 -25.85
CA ASP A 7 -0.64 5.14 -27.16
C ASP A 7 -0.25 3.81 -27.81
N ASN A 8 -1.24 2.94 -28.01
CA ASN A 8 -1.28 1.83 -28.97
C ASN A 8 0.05 1.08 -29.24
N VAL A 9 0.72 0.60 -28.19
CA VAL A 9 1.90 -0.26 -28.33
C VAL A 9 1.43 -1.69 -28.61
N GLU A 10 1.79 -2.21 -29.78
CA GLU A 10 1.56 -3.62 -30.13
C GLU A 10 2.44 -4.50 -29.21
N LEU A 11 1.84 -5.14 -28.21
CA LEU A 11 2.57 -5.94 -27.22
C LEU A 11 2.92 -7.31 -27.83
N LYS A 12 4.18 -7.47 -28.26
CA LYS A 12 4.69 -8.71 -28.86
C LYS A 12 5.97 -9.16 -28.17
N GLY A 13 6.19 -10.48 -28.16
CA GLY A 13 7.40 -11.11 -27.63
C GLY A 13 7.45 -11.15 -26.11
N ARG A 14 8.63 -10.89 -25.54
CA ARG A 14 8.84 -10.92 -24.09
C ARG A 14 8.51 -9.57 -23.48
N ILE A 15 7.59 -9.55 -22.52
CA ILE A 15 7.25 -8.35 -21.74
C ILE A 15 7.91 -8.45 -20.37
N SER A 16 8.57 -7.38 -19.92
CA SER A 16 9.22 -7.39 -18.61
C SER A 16 9.36 -6.04 -17.93
N ALA A 17 9.53 -6.06 -16.61
CA ALA A 17 9.88 -4.91 -15.77
C ALA A 17 8.82 -3.79 -15.79
N VAL A 18 7.54 -4.17 -15.70
CA VAL A 18 6.42 -3.22 -15.60
C VAL A 18 5.66 -3.41 -14.29
N SER A 19 5.27 -2.31 -13.65
CA SER A 19 4.50 -2.36 -12.40
C SER A 19 3.10 -2.93 -12.64
N VAL A 20 2.41 -2.43 -13.67
CA VAL A 20 1.11 -2.90 -14.11
C VAL A 20 1.14 -3.14 -15.62
N LEU A 21 0.80 -4.37 -16.03
CA LEU A 21 0.62 -4.76 -17.42
C LEU A 21 -0.88 -4.86 -17.71
N ASP A 22 -1.45 -3.90 -18.43
CA ASP A 22 -2.86 -3.91 -18.79
C ASP A 22 -3.08 -4.62 -20.14
N LEU A 23 -3.56 -5.87 -20.08
CA LEU A 23 -3.90 -6.69 -21.24
C LEU A 23 -5.38 -6.61 -21.60
N ARG A 24 -6.20 -5.79 -20.92
CA ARG A 24 -7.64 -5.70 -21.20
C ARG A 24 -7.95 -5.11 -22.57
N ARG A 25 -6.99 -4.40 -23.17
CA ARG A 25 -7.12 -3.82 -24.52
C ARG A 25 -6.89 -4.83 -25.64
N MET A 26 -6.45 -6.05 -25.32
CA MET A 26 -6.26 -7.12 -26.29
C MET A 26 -7.60 -7.46 -26.95
N LYS A 27 -7.61 -7.52 -28.28
CA LYS A 27 -8.83 -7.70 -29.07
C LYS A 27 -9.09 -9.16 -29.39
N SER A 28 -8.10 -10.03 -29.25
CA SER A 28 -8.18 -11.42 -29.69
C SER A 28 -7.20 -12.33 -28.97
N VAL A 29 -7.48 -13.63 -29.05
CA VAL A 29 -6.60 -14.70 -28.54
C VAL A 29 -5.28 -14.71 -29.29
N GLU A 30 -5.33 -14.46 -30.59
CA GLU A 30 -4.18 -14.36 -31.48
C GLU A 30 -3.23 -13.24 -31.04
N GLU A 31 -3.76 -12.10 -30.58
CA GLU A 31 -2.95 -10.99 -30.08
C GLU A 31 -2.18 -11.37 -28.81
N LEU A 32 -2.85 -12.02 -27.85
CA LEU A 32 -2.22 -12.56 -26.64
C LEU A 32 -1.18 -13.64 -26.94
N SER A 33 -1.41 -14.47 -27.96
CA SER A 33 -0.46 -15.52 -28.37
C SER A 33 0.87 -14.98 -28.89
N ASN A 34 0.92 -13.69 -29.28
CA ASN A 34 2.18 -13.04 -29.64
C ASN A 34 3.07 -12.76 -28.44
N ILE A 35 2.55 -12.85 -27.20
CA ILE A 35 3.32 -12.69 -25.97
C ILE A 35 3.97 -14.04 -25.65
N THR A 36 5.29 -14.13 -25.79
CA THR A 36 6.04 -15.38 -25.62
C THR A 36 6.48 -15.63 -24.19
N ALA A 37 6.55 -14.58 -23.36
CA ALA A 37 6.81 -14.68 -21.92
C ALA A 37 6.51 -13.36 -21.20
N ILE A 38 6.15 -13.44 -19.92
CA ILE A 38 5.97 -12.29 -19.02
C ILE A 38 6.89 -12.43 -17.81
N GLN A 39 7.74 -11.44 -17.55
CA GLN A 39 8.77 -11.52 -16.51
C GLN A 39 8.88 -10.26 -15.65
N ALA A 40 9.00 -10.40 -14.32
CA ALA A 40 9.15 -9.26 -13.42
C ALA A 40 8.05 -8.21 -13.61
N VAL A 41 6.79 -8.65 -13.46
CA VAL A 41 5.60 -7.80 -13.58
C VAL A 41 4.89 -7.76 -12.24
N GLY A 42 4.58 -6.57 -11.73
CA GLY A 42 3.89 -6.45 -10.45
C GLY A 42 2.47 -7.01 -10.52
N THR A 43 1.67 -6.48 -11.46
CA THR A 43 0.28 -6.87 -11.65
C THR A 43 -0.05 -7.00 -13.14
N ILE A 44 -0.82 -8.01 -13.50
CA ILE A 44 -1.44 -8.12 -14.83
C ILE A 44 -2.93 -7.82 -14.69
N LEU A 45 -3.45 -6.85 -15.45
CA LEU A 45 -4.89 -6.66 -15.61
C LEU A 45 -5.36 -7.39 -16.85
N LEU A 46 -6.43 -8.18 -16.72
CA LEU A 46 -6.93 -9.03 -17.78
C LEU A 46 -8.46 -8.93 -17.85
N SER A 47 -9.03 -9.00 -19.04
CA SER A 47 -10.49 -9.17 -19.19
C SER A 47 -10.86 -10.61 -18.84
N ASP A 48 -12.00 -10.83 -18.18
CA ASP A 48 -12.45 -12.18 -17.76
C ASP A 48 -12.48 -13.19 -18.93
N SER A 49 -12.73 -12.73 -20.15
CA SER A 49 -12.72 -13.52 -21.39
C SER A 49 -11.37 -14.18 -21.72
N PHE A 50 -10.26 -13.68 -21.17
CA PHE A 50 -8.91 -14.18 -21.46
C PHE A 50 -8.29 -15.00 -20.31
N GLN A 51 -9.01 -15.23 -19.22
CA GLN A 51 -8.48 -15.88 -18.01
C GLN A 51 -7.91 -17.28 -18.28
N GLY A 52 -8.50 -18.06 -19.19
CA GLY A 52 -7.98 -19.38 -19.56
C GLY A 52 -6.70 -19.35 -20.40
N LEU A 53 -6.45 -18.25 -21.11
CA LEU A 53 -5.37 -18.13 -22.09
C LEU A 53 -4.08 -17.62 -21.48
N ILE A 54 -4.19 -16.75 -20.47
CA ILE A 54 -3.04 -16.21 -19.75
C ILE A 54 -2.17 -17.33 -19.15
N ALA A 55 -2.78 -18.46 -18.76
CA ALA A 55 -2.10 -19.63 -18.20
C ALA A 55 -1.14 -20.34 -19.18
N SER A 56 -1.32 -20.17 -20.49
CA SER A 56 -0.43 -20.74 -21.50
C SER A 56 0.85 -19.93 -21.72
N ILE A 57 0.91 -18.69 -21.24
CA ILE A 57 2.06 -17.81 -21.40
C ILE A 57 3.05 -18.07 -20.26
N PRO A 58 4.31 -18.42 -20.55
CA PRO A 58 5.33 -18.60 -19.52
C PRO A 58 5.52 -17.34 -18.65
N MET A 59 5.37 -17.48 -17.34
CA MET A 59 5.49 -16.38 -16.38
C MET A 59 6.61 -16.60 -15.37
N LYS A 60 7.35 -15.54 -15.04
CA LYS A 60 8.37 -15.55 -13.97
C LYS A 60 8.31 -14.26 -13.17
N ALA A 61 8.22 -14.34 -11.85
CA ALA A 61 8.13 -13.18 -10.96
C ALA A 61 6.97 -12.24 -11.35
N VAL A 62 5.78 -12.81 -11.48
CA VAL A 62 4.52 -12.05 -11.61
C VAL A 62 3.89 -11.99 -10.22
N GLY A 63 3.57 -10.78 -9.75
CA GLY A 63 3.02 -10.60 -8.39
C GLY A 63 1.55 -11.00 -8.28
N SER A 64 0.71 -10.45 -9.16
CA SER A 64 -0.73 -10.78 -9.19
C SER A 64 -1.32 -10.71 -10.60
N ILE A 65 -2.41 -11.45 -10.81
CA ILE A 65 -3.23 -11.38 -12.02
C ILE A 65 -4.65 -11.05 -11.58
N ILE A 66 -5.16 -9.91 -12.05
CA ILE A 66 -6.47 -9.38 -11.70
C ILE A 66 -7.37 -9.51 -12.93
N SER A 67 -8.47 -10.24 -12.78
CA SER A 67 -9.48 -10.38 -13.83
C SER A 67 -10.59 -9.35 -13.63
N LEU A 68 -10.98 -8.68 -14.71
CA LEU A 68 -11.90 -7.57 -14.72
C LEU A 68 -13.01 -7.80 -15.76
N PRO A 69 -14.26 -7.38 -15.49
CA PRO A 69 -15.33 -7.44 -16.47
C PRO A 69 -14.96 -6.68 -17.74
N GLU A 70 -15.32 -7.23 -18.90
CA GLU A 70 -15.08 -6.59 -20.19
C GLU A 70 -15.76 -5.22 -20.28
N GLY A 71 -15.08 -4.24 -20.88
CA GLY A 71 -15.59 -2.88 -21.00
C GLY A 71 -15.64 -2.09 -19.69
N SER A 72 -15.20 -2.66 -18.56
CA SER A 72 -15.16 -1.93 -17.28
C SER A 72 -14.20 -0.74 -17.33
N LYS A 73 -14.69 0.41 -16.87
CA LYS A 73 -13.88 1.59 -16.66
C LYS A 73 -13.13 1.48 -15.33
N VAL A 74 -11.81 1.54 -15.39
CA VAL A 74 -10.93 1.41 -14.23
C VAL A 74 -10.26 2.73 -13.94
N ASN A 75 -10.45 3.22 -12.73
CA ASN A 75 -9.71 4.34 -12.16
C ASN A 75 -8.53 3.77 -11.39
N GLN A 76 -7.36 3.82 -12.01
CA GLN A 76 -6.13 3.30 -11.42
C GLN A 76 -5.43 4.36 -10.57
N ILE A 77 -5.08 3.99 -9.34
CA ILE A 77 -4.19 4.74 -8.46
C ILE A 77 -2.87 3.99 -8.34
N GLY A 78 -1.83 4.55 -8.94
CA GLY A 78 -0.47 4.03 -8.86
C GLY A 78 0.40 4.81 -7.89
N GLY A 79 1.41 4.15 -7.30
CA GLY A 79 2.33 4.79 -6.36
C GLY A 79 1.67 5.12 -5.02
N THR A 80 2.09 6.21 -4.36
CA THR A 80 1.53 6.63 -3.07
C THR A 80 0.59 7.82 -3.24
N LEU A 81 -0.64 7.71 -2.74
CA LEU A 81 -1.64 8.79 -2.72
C LEU A 81 -2.21 8.96 -1.31
N LYS A 82 -2.30 10.21 -0.84
CA LYS A 82 -2.91 10.56 0.45
C LYS A 82 -4.04 11.57 0.24
N VAL A 83 -5.26 11.20 0.62
CA VAL A 83 -6.51 11.95 0.36
C VAL A 83 -7.54 11.73 1.47
N GLY A 84 -8.55 12.59 1.59
CA GLY A 84 -9.65 12.40 2.53
C GLY A 84 -10.68 11.37 2.04
N GLY A 85 -11.59 10.97 2.93
CA GLY A 85 -12.66 10.01 2.66
C GLY A 85 -13.60 10.43 1.52
N GLU A 86 -13.75 11.74 1.30
CA GLU A 86 -14.54 12.31 0.19
C GLU A 86 -14.07 11.83 -1.19
N PHE A 87 -12.79 11.43 -1.32
CA PHE A 87 -12.27 10.81 -2.54
C PHE A 87 -13.00 9.50 -2.87
N LEU A 88 -13.30 8.69 -1.85
CA LEU A 88 -13.98 7.41 -2.02
C LEU A 88 -15.49 7.55 -2.23
N GLU A 89 -16.06 8.68 -1.83
CA GLU A 89 -17.50 8.98 -1.98
C GLU A 89 -17.89 9.45 -3.38
N ASN A 90 -16.91 9.92 -4.15
CA ASN A 90 -17.09 10.65 -5.39
C ASN A 90 -16.54 9.88 -6.61
N ALA A 91 -16.91 8.61 -6.71
CA ALA A 91 -16.73 7.83 -7.93
C ALA A 91 -17.65 8.34 -9.06
N SER A 92 -17.51 7.81 -10.28
CA SER A 92 -18.24 8.22 -11.48
C SER A 92 -19.70 8.58 -11.27
N ALA A 93 -20.25 9.43 -12.15
CA ALA A 93 -21.63 9.92 -12.08
C ALA A 93 -22.72 8.84 -11.85
N ASP A 94 -22.43 7.57 -12.16
CA ASP A 94 -23.31 6.41 -12.04
C ASP A 94 -22.79 5.29 -11.12
N GLY A 95 -21.62 5.44 -10.50
CA GLY A 95 -21.01 4.43 -9.62
C GLY A 95 -20.56 3.14 -10.32
N SER A 96 -20.44 3.14 -11.65
CA SER A 96 -20.08 1.95 -12.42
C SER A 96 -18.56 1.66 -12.48
N ASP A 97 -17.73 2.67 -12.20
CA ASP A 97 -16.28 2.57 -12.29
C ASP A 97 -15.70 1.65 -11.20
N ILE A 98 -14.57 1.00 -11.53
CA ILE A 98 -13.76 0.18 -10.62
C ILE A 98 -12.59 1.03 -10.11
N LEU A 99 -12.39 1.07 -8.80
CA LEU A 99 -11.18 1.65 -8.20
C LEU A 99 -10.12 0.56 -8.07
N PHE A 100 -9.01 0.73 -8.78
CA PHE A 100 -7.87 -0.17 -8.73
C PHE A 100 -6.67 0.55 -8.09
N VAL A 101 -6.29 0.10 -6.89
CA VAL A 101 -5.11 0.62 -6.18
C VAL A 101 -3.94 -0.31 -6.47
N SER A 102 -2.91 0.20 -7.14
CA SER A 102 -1.65 -0.48 -7.42
C SER A 102 -0.50 0.29 -6.76
N GLY A 103 -0.32 0.11 -5.46
CA GLY A 103 0.55 0.93 -4.62
C GLY A 103 -0.06 1.21 -3.25
N GLU A 104 0.13 2.42 -2.74
CA GLU A 104 -0.30 2.82 -1.41
C GLU A 104 -1.38 3.91 -1.49
N LEU A 105 -2.54 3.65 -0.90
CA LEU A 105 -3.60 4.65 -0.74
C LEU A 105 -3.83 4.91 0.74
N ILE A 106 -3.73 6.18 1.15
CA ILE A 106 -3.94 6.63 2.52
C ILE A 106 -5.16 7.51 2.59
N ILE A 107 -6.19 7.05 3.31
CA ILE A 107 -7.44 7.77 3.50
C ILE A 107 -7.42 8.47 4.85
N THR A 108 -7.50 9.80 4.87
CA THR A 108 -7.24 10.60 6.08
C THR A 108 -8.47 10.92 6.92
N SER A 109 -9.67 10.66 6.41
CA SER A 109 -10.95 10.87 7.09
C SER A 109 -11.93 9.77 6.69
N PRO A 110 -12.80 9.29 7.60
CA PRO A 110 -13.69 8.18 7.29
C PRO A 110 -14.66 8.60 6.18
N PRO A 111 -14.81 7.80 5.10
CA PRO A 111 -15.85 8.04 4.13
C PRO A 111 -17.22 7.77 4.76
N THR A 112 -18.27 8.40 4.24
CA THR A 112 -19.67 8.12 4.61
C THR A 112 -20.32 7.08 3.70
N ARG A 113 -19.76 6.89 2.50
CA ARG A 113 -20.18 5.90 1.51
C ARG A 113 -19.02 5.53 0.59
N PHE A 114 -19.16 4.44 -0.14
CA PHE A 114 -18.24 4.08 -1.22
C PHE A 114 -18.94 4.27 -2.56
N GLY A 115 -18.37 5.12 -3.43
CA GLY A 115 -18.99 5.50 -4.69
C GLY A 115 -18.71 4.53 -5.84
N TYR A 116 -17.65 3.73 -5.77
CA TYR A 116 -17.24 2.86 -6.87
C TYR A 116 -18.01 1.53 -6.83
N ARG A 117 -18.14 0.89 -7.99
CA ARG A 117 -18.74 -0.45 -8.08
C ARG A 117 -17.93 -1.47 -7.29
N GLN A 118 -16.61 -1.30 -7.31
CA GLN A 118 -15.66 -2.31 -6.87
C GLN A 118 -14.35 -1.65 -6.44
N LEU A 119 -13.75 -2.18 -5.39
CA LEU A 119 -12.40 -1.88 -4.93
C LEU A 119 -11.50 -3.10 -5.16
N ILE A 120 -10.37 -2.86 -5.81
CA ILE A 120 -9.29 -3.83 -5.97
C ILE A 120 -8.04 -3.22 -5.38
N VAL A 121 -7.40 -3.93 -4.46
CA VAL A 121 -6.19 -3.46 -3.77
C VAL A 121 -5.02 -4.38 -4.08
N VAL A 122 -4.02 -3.86 -4.77
CA VAL A 122 -2.72 -4.50 -4.95
C VAL A 122 -1.65 -3.57 -4.37
N GLY A 123 -1.24 -3.84 -3.13
CA GLY A 123 -0.38 -2.95 -2.34
C GLY A 123 -0.94 -2.68 -0.94
N GLN A 124 -0.99 -1.44 -0.49
CA GLN A 124 -1.45 -1.09 0.86
C GLN A 124 -2.57 -0.06 0.82
N LEU A 125 -3.59 -0.27 1.63
CA LEU A 125 -4.70 0.65 1.81
C LEU A 125 -4.83 1.01 3.29
N PHE A 126 -4.46 2.22 3.66
CA PHE A 126 -4.63 2.73 5.02
C PHE A 126 -5.98 3.42 5.14
N ILE A 127 -6.79 2.97 6.08
CA ILE A 127 -8.15 3.48 6.28
C ILE A 127 -8.36 3.94 7.72
N PRO A 128 -9.15 5.00 7.94
CA PRO A 128 -9.56 5.36 9.29
C PRO A 128 -10.37 4.23 9.89
N ARG A 129 -10.02 3.83 11.11
CA ARG A 129 -10.76 2.82 11.87
C ARG A 129 -12.24 3.18 11.92
N GLY A 130 -13.11 2.20 11.63
CA GLY A 130 -14.55 2.37 11.44
C GLY A 130 -14.99 2.37 9.97
N SER A 131 -14.08 2.59 9.02
CA SER A 131 -14.39 2.61 7.58
C SER A 131 -14.58 1.21 6.97
N GLU A 132 -14.20 0.15 7.67
CA GLU A 132 -14.23 -1.25 7.21
C GLU A 132 -15.65 -1.63 6.75
N SER A 133 -16.66 -1.28 7.55
CA SER A 133 -18.07 -1.56 7.24
C SER A 133 -18.55 -0.96 5.92
N ILE A 134 -17.94 0.14 5.48
CA ILE A 134 -18.27 0.84 4.24
C ILE A 134 -17.48 0.26 3.06
N LEU A 135 -16.24 -0.17 3.28
CA LEU A 135 -15.32 -0.57 2.21
C LEU A 135 -15.31 -2.08 1.94
N THR A 136 -15.34 -2.91 2.98
CA THR A 136 -15.24 -4.38 2.87
C THR A 136 -16.24 -4.99 1.89
N PRO A 137 -17.52 -4.57 1.82
CA PRO A 137 -18.48 -5.13 0.85
C PRO A 137 -18.07 -4.93 -0.62
N PHE A 138 -17.24 -3.93 -0.92
CA PHE A 138 -16.80 -3.59 -2.27
C PHE A 138 -15.42 -4.13 -2.60
N ILE A 139 -14.69 -4.65 -1.60
CA ILE A 139 -13.40 -5.30 -1.81
C ILE A 139 -13.65 -6.69 -2.38
N THR A 140 -13.30 -6.85 -3.65
CA THR A 140 -13.55 -8.08 -4.42
C THR A 140 -12.29 -8.88 -4.67
N GLN A 141 -11.16 -8.19 -4.75
CA GLN A 141 -9.83 -8.75 -5.00
C GLN A 141 -8.81 -7.94 -4.22
N SER A 142 -7.98 -8.62 -3.43
CA SER A 142 -6.90 -8.00 -2.68
C SER A 142 -5.64 -8.85 -2.76
N SER A 143 -4.54 -8.23 -3.17
CA SER A 143 -3.17 -8.75 -3.09
C SER A 143 -2.32 -7.73 -2.36
N GLY A 144 -2.43 -7.69 -1.04
CA GLY A 144 -1.86 -6.65 -0.21
C GLY A 144 -2.57 -6.50 1.13
N GLU A 145 -2.32 -5.39 1.82
CA GLU A 145 -2.79 -5.16 3.19
C GLU A 145 -3.80 -4.02 3.25
N ILE A 146 -4.85 -4.17 4.07
CA ILE A 146 -5.78 -3.11 4.41
C ILE A 146 -5.62 -2.82 5.90
N ILE A 147 -5.21 -1.60 6.22
CA ILE A 147 -4.61 -1.27 7.51
C ILE A 147 -5.47 -0.20 8.19
N PRO A 148 -6.32 -0.57 9.16
CA PRO A 148 -7.12 0.38 9.91
C PRO A 148 -6.30 1.11 10.97
N TYR A 149 -6.43 2.44 11.04
CA TYR A 149 -5.64 3.27 11.97
C TYR A 149 -6.46 4.38 12.62
N ASP A 150 -6.02 4.89 13.77
CA ASP A 150 -6.60 6.10 14.37
C ASP A 150 -6.16 7.37 13.62
N HIS A 151 -7.12 8.03 12.98
CA HIS A 151 -6.93 9.17 12.08
C HIS A 151 -6.92 10.55 12.75
N HIS A 152 -7.32 10.69 14.02
CA HIS A 152 -7.57 12.00 14.62
C HIS A 152 -6.33 12.90 14.73
N ASN A 153 -5.14 12.31 14.84
CA ASN A 153 -3.87 13.04 14.85
C ASN A 153 -2.71 12.15 14.37
N SER A 154 -2.88 11.50 13.21
CA SER A 154 -1.85 10.58 12.71
C SER A 154 -0.72 11.29 11.96
N ARG A 155 0.48 10.73 12.06
CA ARG A 155 1.65 11.13 11.26
C ARG A 155 2.22 9.91 10.55
N PHE A 156 2.36 10.05 9.24
CA PHE A 156 2.91 9.03 8.35
C PHE A 156 4.38 9.37 8.05
N PHE A 157 5.25 8.39 8.26
CA PHE A 157 6.66 8.46 7.90
C PHE A 157 6.99 7.29 6.99
N MET A 158 7.67 7.60 5.89
CA MET A 158 8.06 6.62 4.87
C MET A 158 9.57 6.65 4.65
N GLY A 159 10.16 5.49 4.42
CA GLY A 159 11.59 5.36 4.14
C GLY A 159 12.41 5.22 5.41
N GLN A 160 13.22 6.22 5.75
CA GLN A 160 14.12 6.16 6.91
C GLN A 160 13.99 7.40 7.78
N GLY A 161 14.15 7.24 9.09
CA GLY A 161 14.07 8.38 10.01
C GLY A 161 14.59 8.09 11.41
N ARG A 162 14.83 9.15 12.16
CA ARG A 162 15.30 9.12 13.54
C ARG A 162 14.45 10.07 14.36
N PHE A 163 14.01 9.65 15.54
CA PHE A 163 13.17 10.43 16.44
C PHE A 163 13.87 10.56 17.79
N ASP A 164 14.29 11.79 18.11
CA ASP A 164 14.92 12.16 19.37
C ASP A 164 13.91 12.77 20.35
N ARG A 165 14.38 13.15 21.54
CA ARG A 165 13.53 13.82 22.54
C ARG A 165 12.87 15.08 21.97
N GLU A 166 13.60 15.91 21.23
CA GLU A 166 13.12 17.19 20.71
C GLU A 166 11.95 17.01 19.74
N PHE A 167 11.99 15.97 18.89
CA PHE A 167 10.88 15.59 18.03
C PHE A 167 9.59 15.40 18.82
N PHE A 168 9.63 14.62 19.90
CA PHE A 168 8.46 14.32 20.71
C PHE A 168 8.00 15.54 21.53
N GLU A 169 8.93 16.34 22.05
CA GLU A 169 8.60 17.58 22.79
C GLU A 169 7.89 18.61 21.90
N CYS A 170 8.21 18.65 20.60
CA CYS A 170 7.55 19.52 19.63
C CYS A 170 6.09 19.10 19.32
N LEU A 171 5.66 17.90 19.74
CA LEU A 171 4.30 17.44 19.52
C LEU A 171 3.33 18.09 20.52
N LYS A 172 2.48 18.96 19.98
CA LYS A 172 1.44 19.67 20.75
C LYS A 172 0.33 18.76 21.30
N LYS A 173 0.12 17.60 20.67
CA LYS A 173 -0.90 16.62 21.02
C LYS A 173 -0.34 15.21 20.80
N PRO A 174 -0.82 14.19 21.55
CA PRO A 174 -0.47 12.80 21.29
C PRO A 174 -0.84 12.40 19.86
N ILE A 175 -0.01 11.57 19.22
CA ILE A 175 -0.15 11.17 17.82
C ILE A 175 -0.22 9.66 17.65
N THR A 176 -0.87 9.24 16.56
CA THR A 176 -0.69 7.91 15.98
C THR A 176 0.51 7.95 15.03
N LEU A 177 1.52 7.11 15.29
CA LEU A 177 2.71 6.99 14.45
C LEU A 177 2.52 5.87 13.44
N ILE A 178 2.60 6.19 12.15
CA ILE A 178 2.52 5.20 11.07
C ILE A 178 3.87 5.19 10.38
N LEU A 179 4.59 4.10 10.57
CA LEU A 179 6.00 3.95 10.19
C LEU A 179 6.12 2.90 9.10
N ASN A 180 6.45 3.32 7.88
CA ASN A 180 6.72 2.42 6.75
C ASN A 180 8.19 2.53 6.32
N GLY A 181 9.03 1.60 6.78
CA GLY A 181 10.46 1.58 6.50
C GLY A 181 11.31 1.36 7.76
N THR A 182 12.48 2.01 7.83
CA THR A 182 13.47 1.80 8.91
C THR A 182 13.62 3.03 9.78
N PHE A 183 13.22 2.94 11.04
CA PHE A 183 13.21 4.06 11.98
C PHE A 183 13.97 3.75 13.26
N VAL A 184 14.52 4.80 13.86
CA VAL A 184 15.20 4.73 15.16
C VAL A 184 14.51 5.68 16.14
N ILE A 185 14.22 5.21 17.34
CA ILE A 185 13.92 6.08 18.48
C ILE A 185 15.20 6.18 19.31
N GLU A 186 15.73 7.39 19.43
CA GLU A 186 17.04 7.63 20.05
C GLU A 186 17.03 7.31 21.55
N SER A 187 18.21 6.99 22.07
CA SER A 187 18.39 6.59 23.47
C SER A 187 18.04 7.68 24.47
N ASP A 188 17.97 8.93 24.02
CA ASP A 188 17.64 10.10 24.84
C ASP A 188 16.11 10.23 25.09
N VAL A 189 15.28 9.47 24.37
CA VAL A 189 13.84 9.42 24.58
C VAL A 189 13.49 8.59 25.83
N SER A 190 12.60 9.13 26.66
CA SER A 190 12.12 8.45 27.88
C SER A 190 10.82 7.69 27.63
N LYS A 191 10.52 6.71 28.50
CA LYS A 191 9.26 5.95 28.45
C LYS A 191 8.06 6.88 28.64
N GLU A 192 8.20 7.82 29.56
CA GLU A 192 7.17 8.78 29.94
C GLU A 192 6.81 9.67 28.76
N LEU A 193 7.81 10.11 27.99
CA LEU A 193 7.59 10.93 26.81
C LEU A 193 6.88 10.15 25.70
N ILE A 194 7.20 8.86 25.51
CA ILE A 194 6.46 8.00 24.58
C ILE A 194 5.01 7.82 25.02
N LEU A 195 4.75 7.49 26.29
CA LEU A 195 3.37 7.36 26.81
C LEU A 195 2.57 8.67 26.70
N GLU A 196 3.24 9.81 26.87
CA GLU A 196 2.59 11.11 26.75
C GLU A 196 2.27 11.45 25.29
N LYS A 197 3.17 11.15 24.35
CA LYS A 197 3.10 11.67 22.98
C LYS A 197 2.63 10.68 21.92
N VAL A 198 2.63 9.37 22.20
CA VAL A 198 2.28 8.33 21.23
C VAL A 198 1.10 7.53 21.74
N THR A 199 -0.01 7.60 21.01
CA THR A 199 -1.23 6.84 21.33
C THR A 199 -1.23 5.45 20.72
N GLU A 200 -0.65 5.34 19.53
CA GLU A 200 -0.72 4.14 18.70
C GLU A 200 0.47 4.14 17.73
N ILE A 201 0.99 2.95 17.42
CA ILE A 201 1.98 2.73 16.38
C ILE A 201 1.41 1.71 15.37
N VAL A 202 1.47 2.05 14.10
CA VAL A 202 1.29 1.11 12.98
C VAL A 202 2.66 0.94 12.34
N GLN A 203 3.21 -0.27 12.45
CA GLN A 203 4.59 -0.56 12.14
C GLN A 203 4.70 -1.46 10.92
N MET A 204 5.37 -0.97 9.87
CA MET A 204 5.77 -1.74 8.70
C MET A 204 7.28 -1.53 8.46
N GLY A 205 8.08 -2.60 8.45
CA GLY A 205 9.54 -2.50 8.35
C GLY A 205 10.29 -2.65 9.67
N LEU A 206 11.28 -1.81 9.97
CA LEU A 206 12.12 -1.95 11.16
C LEU A 206 12.00 -0.72 12.06
N LEU A 207 11.77 -0.93 13.36
CA LEU A 207 11.89 0.10 14.39
C LEU A 207 12.95 -0.34 15.40
N THR A 208 14.00 0.46 15.59
CA THR A 208 15.00 0.21 16.63
C THR A 208 14.90 1.23 17.74
N ALA A 209 15.18 0.80 18.97
CA ALA A 209 15.19 1.67 20.15
C ALA A 209 16.06 1.08 21.25
N ASP A 210 16.38 1.89 22.26
CA ASP A 210 17.00 1.40 23.50
C ASP A 210 16.12 0.32 24.15
N LYS A 211 16.75 -0.71 24.73
CA LYS A 211 16.08 -1.83 25.42
C LYS A 211 14.97 -1.39 26.36
N LYS A 212 15.15 -0.25 27.04
CA LYS A 212 14.14 0.29 27.97
C LYS A 212 12.81 0.58 27.25
N LEU A 213 12.81 0.92 25.98
CA LEU A 213 11.63 1.32 25.22
C LEU A 213 10.92 0.15 24.52
N LEU A 214 11.56 -1.02 24.37
CA LEU A 214 10.99 -2.10 23.54
C LEU A 214 9.60 -2.55 23.98
N THR A 215 9.42 -2.83 25.27
CA THR A 215 8.12 -3.30 25.79
C THR A 215 7.00 -2.29 25.52
N ILE A 216 7.25 -1.00 25.75
CA ILE A 216 6.23 0.02 25.54
C ILE A 216 5.93 0.22 24.05
N LEU A 217 6.96 0.22 23.19
CA LEU A 217 6.77 0.34 21.74
C LEU A 217 6.00 -0.86 21.17
N THR A 218 6.28 -2.08 21.63
CA THR A 218 5.52 -3.28 21.24
C THR A 218 4.08 -3.23 21.72
N VAL A 219 3.81 -2.71 22.92
CA VAL A 219 2.42 -2.57 23.41
C VAL A 219 1.64 -1.50 22.62
N LEU A 220 2.31 -0.41 22.23
CA LEU A 220 1.70 0.65 21.41
C LEU A 220 1.56 0.26 19.93
N ALA A 221 2.34 -0.72 19.46
CA ALA A 221 2.25 -1.27 18.11
C ALA A 221 1.00 -2.14 17.96
N VAL A 222 -0.12 -1.52 17.59
CA VAL A 222 -1.40 -2.22 17.41
C VAL A 222 -1.43 -3.03 16.12
N GLU A 223 -0.58 -2.68 15.16
CA GLU A 223 -0.39 -3.39 13.90
C GLU A 223 1.12 -3.51 13.62
N GLN A 224 1.58 -4.73 13.37
CA GLN A 224 2.98 -5.05 13.04
C GLN A 224 3.02 -5.92 11.78
N LEU A 225 3.30 -5.30 10.63
CA LEU A 225 3.21 -5.93 9.32
C LEU A 225 4.58 -6.10 8.69
N GLY A 226 5.05 -7.35 8.61
CA GLY A 226 6.33 -7.70 7.98
C GLY A 226 7.55 -7.07 8.66
N GLY A 227 7.42 -6.64 9.91
CA GLY A 227 8.40 -5.81 10.59
C GLY A 227 8.80 -6.30 11.98
N SER A 228 9.81 -5.64 12.56
CA SER A 228 10.35 -5.96 13.88
C SER A 228 10.62 -4.69 14.69
N ILE A 229 10.39 -4.77 16.00
CA ILE A 229 10.83 -3.76 16.97
C ILE A 229 12.01 -4.36 17.74
N LEU A 230 13.21 -3.80 17.56
CA LEU A 230 14.46 -4.40 18.02
C LEU A 230 15.27 -3.46 18.91
N ASP A 231 16.07 -4.06 19.79
CA ASP A 231 17.09 -3.36 20.56
C ASP A 231 18.15 -2.78 19.61
N SER A 232 18.48 -1.50 19.75
CA SER A 232 19.51 -0.85 18.94
C SER A 232 20.87 -1.54 19.05
N SER A 233 21.19 -2.15 20.21
CA SER A 233 22.46 -2.84 20.44
C SER A 233 22.67 -4.09 19.57
N ILE A 234 21.62 -4.63 18.96
CA ILE A 234 21.72 -5.77 18.03
C ILE A 234 22.52 -5.40 16.76
N PHE A 235 22.56 -4.11 16.41
CA PHE A 235 23.22 -3.61 15.21
C PHE A 235 24.60 -3.00 15.48
N ASP A 236 25.03 -2.92 16.74
CA ASP A 236 26.35 -2.42 17.12
C ASP A 236 27.47 -3.47 16.98
N GLY A 237 27.12 -4.71 16.62
CA GLY A 237 28.06 -5.79 16.28
C GLY A 237 28.19 -5.97 14.77
N GLU A 238 29.25 -5.40 14.17
CA GLU A 238 29.75 -5.69 12.82
C GLU A 238 28.69 -5.87 11.71
N THR A 239 28.26 -4.76 11.11
CA THR A 239 28.10 -4.60 9.65
C THR A 239 27.67 -3.16 9.37
N ALA A 240 28.63 -2.24 9.49
CA ALA A 240 28.50 -0.95 8.83
C ALA A 240 28.50 -1.20 7.33
N TYR A 241 27.36 -0.95 6.69
CA TYR A 241 27.18 -0.96 5.24
C TYR A 241 28.34 -0.21 4.55
N GLY A 242 29.15 -0.95 3.80
CA GLY A 242 30.03 -0.44 2.75
C GLY A 242 29.39 -0.60 1.38
#